data_AF-A0A2W6AVS5-F1
#
_entry.id   AF-A0A2W6AVS5-F1
#
_cell.length_a   1.000
_cell.length_b   1.000
_cell.length_c   1.000
_cell.angle_alpha   90.00
_cell.angle_beta   90.00
_cell.angle_gamma   90.00
#
_symmetry.space_group_name_H-M   'P 1'
#
loop_
_entity.id
_entity.type
_entity.pdbx_description
1 polymer ?
#
loop_
_entity_poly.entity_id
_entity_poly.type
_entity_poly.pdbx_seq_one_letter_code
_entity_poly.pdbx_strand_id
1 'polypeptide(L)'
;MNLTIGEVAELPLPAALLDGEQVVAHTPEWDRAGPGAVTYRVRQTRLVVSTDDIHPMCAPVLDALLDEIDGTAATLARRQALRVRMLAASLRIVAGRELNAAGTSADVLEHACAGIASRTALQVTVEDDEPFAVLAPPVAALVLVQLATNAERHDRAESLALRADRHAFAVEWHGSNGAPGAATARRRADRQRWGLGFARIAADSIGGALYPPSERADGLRSASLETGLNRLSLPLALVRDSVVHKATRSWDEETSLLPGRRLADGRAAHCVAAAASIPGAIARVDGWCARTGSSGTWVAIPPDAVVDRARDVLDGMVHERALWDGVPEPARSRIVALAAILGSMLGAELVRVPGATWNRRAPDVARAYGLAMPLPVFRGAGAVDPRVALFLATAFGEALDADGDDLYLRIRADQRDDPLVRVFLAPGDDSLQLS
;
A
#
# COMPACT_ATOMS: atom_id res chain seq x y z
N MET A 1 -22.34 -1.85 -8.11
CA MET A 1 -22.53 -2.87 -9.17
C MET A 1 -22.48 -4.24 -8.53
N ASN A 2 -23.35 -5.17 -8.95
CA ASN A 2 -23.27 -6.57 -8.53
C ASN A 2 -22.87 -7.40 -9.76
N LEU A 3 -21.97 -8.37 -9.56
CA LEU A 3 -21.58 -9.32 -10.59
C LEU A 3 -22.41 -10.60 -10.42
N THR A 4 -22.93 -11.13 -11.52
CA THR A 4 -23.47 -12.50 -11.55
C THR A 4 -22.33 -13.51 -11.70
N ILE A 5 -22.58 -14.79 -11.38
CA ILE A 5 -21.61 -15.88 -11.59
C ILE A 5 -21.13 -15.93 -13.05
N GLY A 6 -22.05 -15.79 -14.01
CA GLY A 6 -21.69 -15.77 -15.43
C GLY A 6 -20.84 -14.56 -15.82
N GLU A 7 -21.09 -13.41 -15.20
CA GLU A 7 -20.30 -12.20 -15.45
C GLU A 7 -18.88 -12.29 -14.85
N VAL A 8 -18.68 -13.05 -13.77
CA VAL A 8 -17.33 -13.29 -13.22
C VAL A 8 -16.45 -14.01 -14.23
N ALA A 9 -16.98 -14.99 -14.97
CA ALA A 9 -16.22 -15.71 -15.99
C ALA A 9 -15.78 -14.82 -17.18
N GLU A 10 -16.48 -13.71 -17.40
CA GLU A 10 -16.19 -12.75 -18.48
C GLU A 10 -15.24 -11.62 -18.08
N LEU A 11 -14.81 -11.56 -16.81
CA LEU A 11 -13.92 -10.49 -16.35
C LEU A 11 -12.57 -10.53 -17.09
N PRO A 12 -12.00 -9.37 -17.45
CA PRO A 12 -10.77 -9.30 -18.23
C PRO A 12 -9.52 -9.44 -17.35
N LEU A 13 -9.56 -10.33 -16.35
CA LEU A 13 -8.53 -10.49 -15.31
C LEU A 13 -8.47 -11.96 -14.84
N PRO A 14 -7.30 -12.49 -14.43
CA PRO A 14 -7.22 -13.73 -13.67
C PRO A 14 -7.83 -13.52 -12.29
N ALA A 15 -9.08 -13.95 -12.08
CA ALA A 15 -9.85 -13.60 -10.89
C ALA A 15 -10.80 -14.72 -10.46
N ALA A 16 -11.03 -14.81 -9.15
CA ALA A 16 -12.02 -15.70 -8.55
C ALA A 16 -12.87 -14.97 -7.52
N LEU A 17 -14.16 -15.29 -7.50
CA LEU A 17 -15.09 -14.91 -6.45
C LEU A 17 -15.11 -16.01 -5.38
N LEU A 18 -14.76 -15.65 -4.16
CA LEU A 18 -14.67 -16.54 -3.01
C LEU A 18 -15.77 -16.23 -2.00
N ASP A 19 -16.35 -17.27 -1.43
CA ASP A 19 -17.16 -17.24 -0.21
C ASP A 19 -16.40 -17.99 0.89
N GLY A 20 -15.91 -17.25 1.89
CA GLY A 20 -14.84 -17.76 2.76
C GLY A 20 -13.61 -18.12 1.93
N GLU A 21 -13.21 -19.40 1.96
CA GLU A 21 -12.11 -19.98 1.17
C GLU A 21 -12.60 -20.73 -0.07
N GLN A 22 -13.92 -20.88 -0.25
CA GLN A 22 -14.49 -21.63 -1.36
C GLN A 22 -14.59 -20.75 -2.61
N VAL A 23 -14.04 -21.24 -3.73
CA VAL A 23 -14.22 -20.61 -5.05
C VAL A 23 -15.64 -20.87 -5.55
N VAL A 24 -16.42 -19.80 -5.73
CA VAL A 24 -17.81 -19.84 -6.20
C VAL A 24 -17.90 -19.62 -7.72
N ALA A 25 -17.02 -18.78 -8.26
CA ALA A 25 -16.92 -18.49 -9.69
C ALA A 25 -15.50 -18.00 -10.00
N HIS A 26 -14.99 -18.23 -11.21
CA HIS A 26 -13.66 -17.76 -11.60
C HIS A 26 -13.57 -17.52 -13.11
N THR A 27 -12.55 -16.76 -13.53
CA THR A 27 -12.19 -16.63 -14.94
C THR A 27 -11.37 -17.83 -15.41
N PRO A 28 -11.30 -18.10 -16.73
CA PRO A 28 -10.51 -19.20 -17.27
C PRO A 28 -9.02 -19.15 -16.93
N GLU A 29 -8.47 -17.94 -16.78
CA GLU A 29 -7.06 -17.69 -16.44
C GLU A 29 -6.76 -17.82 -14.95
N TRP A 30 -7.79 -17.99 -14.11
CA TRP A 30 -7.59 -18.22 -12.70
C TRP A 30 -7.08 -19.64 -12.45
N ASP A 31 -5.94 -19.74 -11.77
CA ASP A 31 -5.41 -20.99 -11.23
C ASP A 31 -5.54 -20.98 -9.70
N ARG A 32 -4.81 -20.08 -9.04
CA ARG A 32 -4.81 -19.90 -7.59
C ARG A 32 -4.51 -18.46 -7.19
N ALA A 33 -4.78 -18.13 -5.93
CA ALA A 33 -4.26 -16.92 -5.31
C ALA A 33 -2.75 -17.08 -5.12
N GLY A 34 -1.97 -16.42 -6.00
CA GLY A 34 -0.51 -16.37 -5.90
C GLY A 34 -0.02 -15.26 -4.97
N PRO A 35 1.28 -15.24 -4.64
CA PRO A 35 1.89 -14.11 -3.95
C PRO A 35 1.55 -12.78 -4.64
N GLY A 36 1.05 -11.83 -3.86
CA GLY A 36 0.64 -10.53 -4.39
C GLY A 36 -0.74 -10.49 -5.07
N ALA A 37 -1.57 -11.51 -4.98
CA ALA A 37 -2.99 -11.35 -5.31
C ALA A 37 -3.64 -10.23 -4.46
N VAL A 38 -4.64 -9.56 -5.03
CA VAL A 38 -5.36 -8.45 -4.39
C VAL A 38 -6.81 -8.82 -4.16
N THR A 39 -7.30 -8.58 -2.96
CA THR A 39 -8.69 -8.87 -2.56
C THR A 39 -9.57 -7.62 -2.63
N TYR A 40 -10.72 -7.75 -3.28
CA TYR A 40 -11.79 -6.74 -3.30
C TYR A 40 -13.03 -7.28 -2.58
N ARG A 41 -13.59 -6.52 -1.63
CA ARG A 41 -14.82 -6.92 -0.94
C ARG A 41 -16.04 -6.73 -1.85
N VAL A 42 -16.93 -7.72 -1.87
CA VAL A 42 -18.19 -7.66 -2.62
C VAL A 42 -19.28 -8.32 -1.78
N ARG A 43 -20.10 -7.52 -1.09
CA ARG A 43 -21.11 -7.98 -0.13
C ARG A 43 -20.47 -8.88 0.94
N GLN A 44 -20.89 -10.15 1.03
CA GLN A 44 -20.35 -11.16 1.94
C GLN A 44 -19.23 -12.01 1.28
N THR A 45 -18.98 -11.80 -0.02
CA THR A 45 -17.96 -12.51 -0.80
C THR A 45 -16.74 -11.62 -1.05
N ARG A 46 -15.67 -12.22 -1.58
CA ARG A 46 -14.42 -11.54 -1.93
C ARG A 46 -14.05 -11.87 -3.37
N LEU A 47 -13.78 -10.86 -4.19
CA LEU A 47 -13.19 -11.05 -5.52
C LEU A 47 -11.67 -10.95 -5.36
N VAL A 48 -10.96 -12.05 -5.58
CA VAL A 48 -9.50 -12.10 -5.56
C VAL A 48 -8.99 -12.01 -6.99
N VAL A 49 -8.06 -11.09 -7.24
CA VAL A 49 -7.42 -10.87 -8.55
C VAL A 49 -5.96 -11.22 -8.43
N SER A 50 -5.50 -12.19 -9.22
CA SER A 50 -4.08 -12.54 -9.29
C SER A 50 -3.34 -11.48 -10.12
N THR A 51 -2.15 -11.11 -9.65
CA THR A 51 -1.26 -10.19 -10.35
C THR A 51 -0.03 -10.93 -10.84
N ASP A 52 0.59 -10.41 -11.90
CA ASP A 52 1.82 -10.97 -12.45
C ASP A 52 2.92 -10.94 -11.36
N ASP A 53 3.47 -12.11 -11.00
CA ASP A 53 4.58 -12.24 -10.04
C ASP A 53 5.90 -12.23 -10.82
N ILE A 54 6.56 -11.07 -10.82
CA ILE A 54 7.79 -10.85 -11.60
C ILE A 54 9.03 -11.17 -10.74
N HIS A 55 8.89 -11.33 -9.41
CA HIS A 55 10.02 -11.61 -8.53
C HIS A 55 9.60 -12.43 -7.31
N PRO A 56 9.88 -13.76 -7.29
CA PRO A 56 9.30 -14.67 -6.30
C PRO A 56 9.69 -14.34 -4.85
N MET A 57 10.80 -13.64 -4.64
CA MET A 57 11.28 -13.23 -3.32
C MET A 57 10.73 -11.87 -2.85
N CYS A 58 10.10 -11.06 -3.71
CA CYS A 58 9.67 -9.71 -3.35
C CYS A 58 8.56 -9.72 -2.30
N ALA A 59 7.61 -10.66 -2.40
CA ALA A 59 6.51 -10.78 -1.44
C ALA A 59 6.99 -11.16 -0.02
N PRO A 60 7.84 -12.18 0.18
CA PRO A 60 8.40 -12.50 1.50
C PRO A 60 9.13 -11.35 2.18
N VAL A 61 9.98 -10.61 1.45
CA VAL A 61 10.72 -9.46 2.02
C VAL A 61 9.79 -8.32 2.39
N LEU A 62 8.78 -8.07 1.57
CA LEU A 62 7.74 -7.10 1.87
C LEU A 62 6.96 -7.50 3.14
N ASP A 63 6.60 -8.77 3.29
CA ASP A 63 5.91 -9.27 4.48
C ASP A 63 6.78 -9.11 5.74
N ALA A 64 8.06 -9.47 5.67
CA ALA A 64 9.01 -9.28 6.78
C ALA A 64 9.13 -7.80 7.20
N LEU A 65 9.16 -6.87 6.25
CA LEU A 65 9.16 -5.43 6.53
C LEU A 65 7.88 -5.00 7.26
N LEU A 66 6.71 -5.44 6.79
CA LEU A 66 5.42 -5.09 7.39
C LEU A 66 5.27 -5.64 8.81
N ASP A 67 5.77 -6.85 9.05
CA ASP A 67 5.75 -7.50 10.35
C ASP A 67 6.71 -6.84 11.35
N GLU A 68 7.88 -6.40 10.90
CA GLU A 68 8.81 -5.63 11.74
C GLU A 68 8.21 -4.29 12.17
N ILE A 69 7.47 -3.60 11.29
CA ILE A 69 6.77 -2.35 11.63
C ILE A 69 5.67 -2.61 12.67
N ASP A 70 4.93 -3.71 12.55
CA ASP A 70 3.93 -4.10 13.55
C ASP A 70 4.55 -4.44 14.91
N GLY A 71 5.58 -5.27 14.91
CA GLY A 71 6.31 -5.65 16.11
C GLY A 71 6.89 -4.42 16.82
N THR A 72 7.36 -3.45 16.04
CA THR A 72 7.81 -2.16 16.56
C THR A 72 6.70 -1.44 17.31
N ALA A 73 5.47 -1.37 16.79
CA ALA A 73 4.36 -0.68 17.45
C ALA A 73 4.04 -1.25 18.84
N ALA A 74 4.28 -2.54 19.09
CA ALA A 74 4.00 -3.17 20.38
C ALA A 74 4.94 -2.72 21.51
N THR A 75 6.11 -2.16 21.18
CA THR A 75 7.14 -1.77 22.16
C THR A 75 7.16 -0.27 22.46
N LEU A 76 6.30 0.51 21.79
CA LEU A 76 6.30 1.96 21.84
C LEU A 76 5.27 2.52 22.82
N ALA A 77 5.49 3.75 23.29
CA ALA A 77 4.50 4.50 24.04
C ALA A 77 3.23 4.72 23.19
N ARG A 78 2.06 4.72 23.84
CA ARG A 78 0.73 4.70 23.21
C ARG A 78 0.60 5.62 21.98
N ARG A 79 0.89 6.91 22.13
CA ARG A 79 0.74 7.89 21.01
C ARG A 79 1.65 7.57 19.82
N GLN A 80 2.84 7.05 20.05
CA GLN A 80 3.75 6.65 18.99
C GLN A 80 3.34 5.31 18.37
N ALA A 81 2.88 4.37 19.19
CA ALA A 81 2.33 3.10 18.73
C ALA A 81 1.14 3.30 17.78
N LEU A 82 0.21 4.22 18.09
CA LEU A 82 -0.91 4.57 17.19
C LEU A 82 -0.41 5.02 15.81
N ARG A 83 0.57 5.92 15.75
CA ARG A 83 1.13 6.42 14.49
C ARG A 83 1.83 5.32 13.70
N VAL A 84 2.62 4.46 14.36
CA VAL A 84 3.29 3.34 13.70
C VAL A 84 2.30 2.28 13.21
N ARG A 85 1.20 2.03 13.94
CA ARG A 85 0.10 1.17 13.45
C ARG A 85 -0.59 1.74 12.22
N MET A 86 -0.75 3.06 12.14
CA MET A 86 -1.26 3.71 10.93
C MET A 86 -0.28 3.52 9.77
N LEU A 87 1.03 3.68 9.98
CA LEU A 87 2.02 3.37 8.95
C LEU A 87 1.92 1.91 8.51
N ALA A 88 1.89 0.95 9.44
CA ALA A 88 1.81 -0.47 9.09
C ALA A 88 0.56 -0.77 8.26
N ALA A 89 -0.59 -0.22 8.67
CA ALA A 89 -1.84 -0.39 7.96
C ALA A 89 -1.81 0.25 6.56
N SER A 90 -1.22 1.44 6.40
CA SER A 90 -1.11 2.09 5.09
C SER A 90 -0.28 1.26 4.11
N LEU A 91 0.84 0.72 4.58
CA LEU A 91 1.74 -0.08 3.76
C LEU A 91 1.13 -1.44 3.42
N ARG A 92 0.38 -2.07 4.34
CA ARG A 92 -0.35 -3.31 4.07
C ARG A 92 -1.37 -3.17 2.95
N ILE A 93 -2.13 -2.07 2.95
CA ILE A 93 -3.12 -1.79 1.89
C ILE A 93 -2.42 -1.72 0.54
N VAL A 94 -1.35 -0.94 0.48
CA VAL A 94 -0.60 -0.72 -0.76
C VAL A 94 0.06 -2.02 -1.23
N ALA A 95 0.53 -2.86 -0.30
CA ALA A 95 1.05 -4.19 -0.59
C ALA A 95 -0.03 -5.17 -1.11
N GLY A 96 -1.32 -4.83 -0.99
CA GLY A 96 -2.45 -5.70 -1.34
C GLY A 96 -2.75 -6.76 -0.28
N ARG A 97 -2.38 -6.52 0.99
CA ARG A 97 -2.61 -7.45 2.11
C ARG A 97 -3.96 -7.17 2.77
N GLU A 98 -4.59 -8.24 3.23
CA GLU A 98 -5.85 -8.12 3.97
C GLU A 98 -5.65 -7.46 5.33
N LEU A 99 -6.66 -6.71 5.74
CA LEU A 99 -6.72 -6.07 7.04
C LEU A 99 -7.86 -6.69 7.84
N ASN A 100 -7.50 -7.37 8.93
CA ASN A 100 -8.46 -8.11 9.77
C ASN A 100 -8.62 -7.51 11.16
N ALA A 101 -7.93 -6.40 11.47
CA ALA A 101 -8.08 -5.72 12.75
C ALA A 101 -9.50 -5.17 12.90
N ALA A 102 -10.20 -5.55 13.97
CA ALA A 102 -11.48 -4.96 14.35
C ALA A 102 -11.27 -3.93 15.46
N GLY A 103 -12.05 -2.86 15.46
CA GLY A 103 -12.13 -1.90 16.56
C GLY A 103 -13.37 -1.04 16.44
N THR A 104 -13.30 0.18 16.95
CA THR A 104 -14.43 1.09 17.11
C THR A 104 -14.20 2.45 16.44
N SER A 105 -15.25 3.25 16.29
CA SER A 105 -15.14 4.65 15.87
C SER A 105 -14.25 5.47 16.82
N ALA A 106 -14.29 5.20 18.12
CA ALA A 106 -13.38 5.81 19.09
C ALA A 106 -11.90 5.50 18.79
N ASP A 107 -11.58 4.26 18.41
CA ASP A 107 -10.23 3.89 17.96
C ASP A 107 -9.83 4.68 16.71
N VAL A 108 -10.74 4.86 15.74
CA VAL A 108 -10.49 5.67 14.54
C VAL A 108 -10.13 7.10 14.91
N LEU A 109 -10.94 7.73 15.77
CA LEU A 109 -10.75 9.11 16.20
C LEU A 109 -9.43 9.27 16.98
N GLU A 110 -9.09 8.31 17.85
CA GLU A 110 -7.83 8.33 18.58
C GLU A 110 -6.61 8.27 17.64
N HIS A 111 -6.61 7.35 16.67
CA HIS A 111 -5.57 7.25 15.65
C HIS A 111 -5.51 8.55 14.81
N ALA A 112 -6.68 9.08 14.40
CA ALA A 112 -6.76 10.30 13.59
C ALA A 112 -6.16 11.50 14.33
N CYS A 113 -6.50 11.72 15.60
CA CYS A 113 -5.93 12.78 16.42
C CYS A 113 -4.40 12.63 16.55
N ALA A 114 -3.89 11.41 16.79
CA ALA A 114 -2.46 11.16 16.90
C ALA A 114 -1.73 11.45 15.58
N GLY A 115 -2.32 11.08 14.44
CA GLY A 115 -1.77 11.31 13.11
C GLY A 115 -1.84 12.78 12.66
N ILE A 116 -2.97 13.46 12.87
CA ILE A 116 -3.15 14.90 12.55
C ILE A 116 -2.10 15.71 13.31
N ALA A 117 -2.01 15.51 14.63
CA ALA A 117 -1.07 16.25 15.47
C ALA A 117 0.42 15.96 15.19
N SER A 118 0.73 14.97 14.34
CA SER A 118 2.10 14.72 13.86
C SER A 118 2.44 15.42 12.54
N ARG A 119 1.42 15.90 11.80
CA ARG A 119 1.57 16.43 10.44
C ARG A 119 1.13 17.88 10.29
N THR A 120 0.31 18.37 11.21
CA THR A 120 -0.36 19.67 11.11
C THR A 120 -0.27 20.42 12.44
N ALA A 121 -0.55 21.73 12.40
CA ALA A 121 -0.70 22.59 13.57
C ALA A 121 -2.18 22.80 13.96
N LEU A 122 -3.10 22.04 13.35
CA LEU A 122 -4.54 22.20 13.51
C LEU A 122 -5.00 21.98 14.95
N GLN A 123 -5.93 22.82 15.40
CA GLN A 123 -6.75 22.55 16.58
C GLN A 123 -7.86 21.58 16.22
N VAL A 124 -7.89 20.41 16.86
CA VAL A 124 -8.86 19.35 16.56
C VAL A 124 -9.87 19.24 17.70
N THR A 125 -11.15 19.43 17.40
CA THR A 125 -12.25 19.02 18.26
C THR A 125 -12.78 17.67 17.81
N VAL A 126 -13.18 16.83 18.76
CA VAL A 126 -13.76 15.51 18.49
C VAL A 126 -15.17 15.51 19.06
N GLU A 127 -16.13 15.19 18.20
CA GLU A 127 -17.51 14.95 18.57
C GLU A 127 -17.81 13.49 18.22
N ASP A 128 -17.98 12.67 19.24
CA ASP A 128 -18.31 11.25 19.11
C ASP A 128 -19.67 11.04 19.76
N ASP A 129 -20.60 10.48 19.01
CA ASP A 129 -21.92 10.10 19.51
C ASP A 129 -21.80 8.74 20.22
N GLU A 130 -22.31 7.68 19.59
CA GLU A 130 -22.26 6.31 20.10
C GLU A 130 -21.20 5.50 19.33
N PRO A 131 -20.26 4.84 20.02
CA PRO A 131 -19.24 4.04 19.36
C PRO A 131 -19.82 2.92 18.50
N PHE A 132 -19.32 2.79 17.27
CA PHE A 132 -19.73 1.72 16.35
C PHE A 132 -18.52 0.91 15.88
N ALA A 133 -18.77 -0.32 15.43
CA ALA A 133 -17.72 -1.23 14.97
C ALA A 133 -17.12 -0.75 13.63
N VAL A 134 -15.78 -0.74 13.56
CA VAL A 134 -15.03 -0.34 12.38
C VAL A 134 -13.99 -1.41 12.04
N LEU A 135 -13.95 -1.78 10.75
CA LEU A 135 -12.87 -2.60 10.21
C LEU A 135 -11.62 -1.73 10.01
N ALA A 136 -10.50 -2.22 10.54
CA ALA A 136 -9.18 -1.62 10.47
C ALA A 136 -9.17 -0.12 10.85
N PRO A 137 -9.44 0.24 12.12
CA PRO A 137 -9.48 1.64 12.55
C PRO A 137 -8.30 2.53 12.10
N PRO A 138 -7.03 2.04 12.11
CA PRO A 138 -5.90 2.83 11.62
C PRO A 138 -6.05 3.28 10.16
N VAL A 139 -6.77 2.53 9.33
CA VAL A 139 -7.02 2.86 7.92
C VAL A 139 -8.04 3.95 7.75
N ALA A 140 -9.18 3.83 8.43
CA ALA A 140 -10.17 4.88 8.44
C ALA A 140 -9.54 6.20 8.95
N ALA A 141 -8.69 6.10 9.98
CA ALA A 141 -7.96 7.24 10.51
C ALA A 141 -7.05 7.90 9.47
N LEU A 142 -6.29 7.14 8.67
CA LEU A 142 -5.43 7.69 7.62
C LEU A 142 -6.20 8.56 6.62
N VAL A 143 -7.43 8.15 6.26
CA VAL A 143 -8.31 8.97 5.40
C VAL A 143 -8.61 10.30 6.08
N LEU A 144 -8.98 10.29 7.37
CA LEU A 144 -9.26 11.52 8.12
C LEU A 144 -8.01 12.42 8.24
N VAL A 145 -6.83 11.85 8.49
CA VAL A 145 -5.57 12.61 8.53
C VAL A 145 -5.27 13.24 7.19
N GLN A 146 -5.50 12.54 6.07
CA GLN A 146 -5.27 13.10 4.75
C GLN A 146 -6.25 14.26 4.45
N LEU A 147 -7.51 14.12 4.83
CA LEU A 147 -8.50 15.20 4.71
C LEU A 147 -8.11 16.43 5.54
N ALA A 148 -7.71 16.23 6.80
CA ALA A 148 -7.21 17.29 7.68
C ALA A 148 -5.95 17.97 7.12
N THR A 149 -4.99 17.19 6.63
CA THR A 149 -3.76 17.73 6.01
C THR A 149 -4.09 18.56 4.77
N ASN A 150 -5.07 18.15 3.99
CA ASN A 150 -5.52 18.93 2.82
C ASN A 150 -6.24 20.22 3.24
N ALA A 151 -7.08 20.18 4.27
CA ALA A 151 -7.76 21.36 4.80
C ALA A 151 -6.75 22.43 5.27
N GLU A 152 -5.70 22.04 6.01
CA GLU A 152 -4.63 22.97 6.40
C GLU A 152 -3.86 23.50 5.17
N ARG A 153 -3.40 22.61 4.29
CA ARG A 153 -2.50 22.99 3.18
C ARG A 153 -3.18 23.79 2.07
N HIS A 154 -4.43 23.49 1.76
CA HIS A 154 -5.12 24.04 0.59
C HIS A 154 -6.17 25.08 0.97
N ASP A 155 -6.83 24.93 2.11
CA ASP A 155 -7.87 25.85 2.57
C ASP A 155 -7.40 26.73 3.73
N ARG A 156 -6.16 26.55 4.22
CA ARG A 156 -5.56 27.29 5.36
C ARG A 156 -6.41 27.18 6.62
N ALA A 157 -7.03 26.03 6.84
CA ALA A 157 -7.76 25.78 8.08
C ALA A 157 -6.80 25.88 9.28
N GLU A 158 -7.26 26.53 10.36
CA GLU A 158 -6.56 26.60 11.65
C GLU A 158 -7.14 25.61 12.66
N SER A 159 -8.40 25.23 12.47
CA SER A 159 -9.13 24.27 13.29
C SER A 159 -10.02 23.37 12.44
N LEU A 160 -10.35 22.20 12.98
CA LEU A 160 -11.32 21.28 12.41
C LEU A 160 -12.06 20.50 13.50
N ALA A 161 -13.24 20.01 13.14
CA ALA A 161 -13.99 19.04 13.91
C ALA A 161 -13.93 17.66 13.23
N LEU A 162 -13.67 16.62 14.01
CA LEU A 162 -13.89 15.23 13.63
C LEU A 162 -15.21 14.77 14.23
N ARG A 163 -16.12 14.31 13.38
CA ARG A 163 -17.42 13.75 13.79
C ARG A 163 -17.51 12.29 13.42
N ALA A 164 -18.09 11.48 14.29
CA ALA A 164 -18.48 10.10 13.98
C ALA A 164 -19.98 9.91 14.22
N ASP A 165 -20.69 9.43 13.19
CA ASP A 165 -22.13 9.13 13.25
C ASP A 165 -22.42 7.81 12.55
N ARG A 166 -22.90 6.82 13.31
CA ARG A 166 -23.34 5.46 12.91
C ARG A 166 -22.35 4.62 12.11
N HIS A 167 -22.04 5.03 10.89
CA HIS A 167 -21.20 4.33 9.91
C HIS A 167 -20.33 5.30 9.10
N ALA A 168 -20.32 6.59 9.46
CA ALA A 168 -19.60 7.63 8.76
C ALA A 168 -18.74 8.47 9.71
N PHE A 169 -17.65 8.98 9.15
CA PHE A 169 -16.79 9.98 9.75
C PHE A 169 -16.84 11.24 8.90
N ALA A 170 -16.92 12.41 9.52
CA ALA A 170 -16.81 13.69 8.85
C ALA A 170 -15.62 14.48 9.40
N VAL A 171 -14.90 15.13 8.49
CA VAL A 171 -13.92 16.17 8.78
C VAL A 171 -14.54 17.49 8.36
N GLU A 172 -14.70 18.40 9.31
CA GLU A 172 -15.39 19.67 9.10
C GLU A 172 -14.49 20.85 9.46
N TRP A 173 -14.44 21.87 8.60
CA TRP A 173 -13.63 23.08 8.80
C TRP A 173 -14.26 24.28 8.12
N HIS A 174 -13.95 25.48 8.57
CA HIS A 174 -14.29 26.69 7.84
C HIS A 174 -13.29 26.93 6.71
N GLY A 175 -13.79 27.20 5.50
CA GLY A 175 -12.94 27.41 4.34
C GLY A 175 -13.68 28.06 3.18
N SER A 176 -12.93 28.64 2.24
CA SER A 176 -13.45 29.19 0.99
C SER A 176 -13.12 28.25 -0.18
N ASN A 177 -13.66 28.52 -1.37
CA ASN A 177 -13.42 27.71 -2.57
C ASN A 177 -11.92 27.61 -2.93
N GLY A 178 -11.27 26.56 -2.45
CA GLY A 178 -9.99 26.08 -2.95
C GLY A 178 -10.05 25.64 -4.42
N ALA A 179 -8.89 25.63 -5.08
CA ALA A 179 -8.69 25.30 -6.48
C ALA A 179 -9.35 23.96 -6.90
N PRO A 180 -9.75 23.79 -8.17
CA PRO A 180 -10.37 22.56 -8.67
C PRO A 180 -9.52 21.32 -8.35
N GLY A 181 -10.23 20.23 -8.04
CA GLY A 181 -9.65 19.00 -7.49
C GLY A 181 -8.47 18.46 -8.28
N ALA A 182 -7.45 17.97 -7.56
CA ALA A 182 -6.34 17.25 -8.16
C ALA A 182 -6.84 15.94 -8.78
N ALA A 183 -6.47 15.68 -10.03
CA ALA A 183 -6.67 14.36 -10.64
C ALA A 183 -5.86 13.32 -9.86
N THR A 184 -6.50 12.23 -9.46
CA THR A 184 -5.86 11.12 -8.75
C THR A 184 -6.24 9.80 -9.38
N ALA A 185 -5.31 8.85 -9.40
CA ALA A 185 -5.53 7.51 -9.89
C ALA A 185 -5.15 6.45 -8.85
N ARG A 186 -5.77 5.28 -8.92
CA ARG A 186 -5.42 4.10 -8.09
C ARG A 186 -4.11 3.45 -8.53
N ARG A 187 -3.86 3.36 -9.84
CA ARG A 187 -2.62 2.81 -10.38
C ARG A 187 -1.45 3.74 -10.12
N ARG A 188 -0.33 3.19 -9.65
CA ARG A 188 0.90 3.94 -9.36
C ARG A 188 1.38 4.72 -10.57
N ALA A 189 1.39 4.10 -11.74
CA ALA A 189 1.89 4.73 -12.98
C ALA A 189 1.05 5.95 -13.42
N ASP A 190 -0.25 5.95 -13.14
CA ASP A 190 -1.17 7.04 -13.49
C ASP A 190 -1.31 8.06 -12.34
N ARG A 191 -0.78 7.76 -11.14
CA ARG A 191 -0.93 8.58 -9.93
C ARG A 191 0.19 9.60 -9.81
N GLN A 192 -0.16 10.88 -9.73
CA GLN A 192 0.80 11.96 -9.55
C GLN A 192 1.28 12.13 -8.10
N ARG A 193 0.43 11.83 -7.11
CA ARG A 193 0.70 12.04 -5.68
C ARG A 193 -0.02 11.02 -4.82
N TRP A 194 0.57 10.69 -3.67
CA TRP A 194 -0.01 9.76 -2.69
C TRP A 194 -1.35 10.25 -2.12
N GLY A 195 -1.49 11.53 -1.75
CA GLY A 195 -2.64 12.10 -1.01
C GLY A 195 -4.03 11.47 -1.23
N LEU A 196 -4.87 12.06 -2.09
CA LEU A 196 -6.27 11.61 -2.26
C LEU A 196 -6.42 10.25 -2.96
N GLY A 197 -5.46 9.87 -3.81
CA GLY A 197 -5.46 8.54 -4.46
C GLY A 197 -5.30 7.43 -3.43
N PHE A 198 -4.41 7.61 -2.46
CA PHE A 198 -4.24 6.69 -1.32
C PHE A 198 -5.48 6.66 -0.43
N ALA A 199 -6.08 7.82 -0.13
CA ALA A 199 -7.30 7.86 0.68
C ALA A 199 -8.47 7.07 0.05
N ARG A 200 -8.55 7.02 -1.29
CA ARG A 200 -9.51 6.16 -2.01
C ARG A 200 -9.17 4.67 -1.85
N ILE A 201 -7.91 4.29 -2.04
CA ILE A 201 -7.47 2.90 -1.85
C ILE A 201 -7.73 2.44 -0.40
N ALA A 202 -7.44 3.31 0.58
CA ALA A 202 -7.71 3.08 1.99
C ALA A 202 -9.22 2.87 2.25
N ALA A 203 -10.09 3.77 1.75
CA ALA A 203 -11.54 3.62 1.87
C ALA A 203 -12.02 2.31 1.22
N ASP A 204 -11.54 1.99 0.02
CA ASP A 204 -11.89 0.76 -0.70
C ASP A 204 -11.52 -0.51 0.08
N SER A 205 -10.35 -0.51 0.75
CA SER A 205 -9.84 -1.67 1.50
C SER A 205 -10.71 -2.04 2.71
N ILE A 206 -11.39 -1.05 3.30
CA ILE A 206 -12.34 -1.24 4.41
C ILE A 206 -13.80 -1.31 3.94
N GLY A 207 -14.02 -1.44 2.63
CA GLY A 207 -15.35 -1.48 2.04
C GLY A 207 -16.14 -0.18 2.24
N GLY A 208 -15.45 0.95 2.36
CA GLY A 208 -16.02 2.28 2.54
C GLY A 208 -16.10 3.09 1.25
N ALA A 209 -16.46 4.36 1.39
CA ALA A 209 -16.44 5.34 0.32
C ALA A 209 -16.04 6.72 0.83
N LEU A 210 -15.15 7.37 0.07
CA LEU A 210 -14.74 8.74 0.32
C LEU A 210 -15.65 9.70 -0.46
N TYR A 211 -16.19 10.69 0.24
CA TYR A 211 -16.92 11.81 -0.33
C TYR A 211 -16.03 13.06 -0.27
N PRO A 212 -15.81 13.72 -1.43
CA PRO A 212 -14.92 14.87 -1.49
C PRO A 212 -15.48 16.05 -0.68
N PRO A 213 -14.63 17.04 -0.35
CA PRO A 213 -15.07 18.25 0.34
C PRO A 213 -16.23 18.93 -0.40
N SER A 214 -17.34 19.12 0.30
CA SER A 214 -18.51 19.86 -0.16
C SER A 214 -18.80 21.03 0.79
N GLU A 215 -19.29 22.13 0.23
CA GLU A 215 -19.73 23.28 1.02
C GLU A 215 -21.11 22.98 1.63
N ARG A 216 -21.26 23.27 2.91
CA ARG A 216 -22.53 23.28 3.64
C ARG A 216 -22.99 24.73 3.83
N ALA A 217 -24.21 24.90 4.34
CA ALA A 217 -24.66 26.21 4.81
C ALA A 217 -23.64 26.79 5.81
N ASP A 218 -23.56 28.11 5.88
CA ASP A 218 -22.72 28.87 6.83
C ASP A 218 -21.19 28.83 6.60
N GLY A 219 -20.75 28.51 5.37
CA GLY A 219 -19.32 28.53 4.99
C GLY A 219 -18.50 27.41 5.64
N LEU A 220 -19.19 26.38 6.14
CA LEU A 220 -18.59 25.15 6.64
C LEU A 220 -18.33 24.20 5.46
N ARG A 221 -17.15 23.61 5.41
CA ARG A 221 -16.81 22.53 4.47
C ARG A 221 -16.82 21.21 5.20
N SER A 222 -17.29 20.17 4.52
CA SER A 222 -17.31 18.80 5.05
C SER A 222 -16.84 17.81 4.00
N ALA A 223 -15.91 16.95 4.40
CA ALA A 223 -15.54 15.75 3.67
C ALA A 223 -15.83 14.53 4.55
N SER A 224 -16.30 13.44 3.96
CA SER A 224 -16.79 12.30 4.73
C SER A 224 -16.25 10.97 4.24
N LEU A 225 -15.98 10.08 5.17
CA LEU A 225 -15.71 8.67 4.94
C LEU A 225 -16.90 7.86 5.45
N GLU A 226 -17.60 7.19 4.56
CA GLU A 226 -18.61 6.19 4.93
C GLU A 226 -17.97 4.81 4.95
N THR A 227 -18.35 3.96 5.90
CA THR A 227 -17.80 2.61 6.10
C THR A 227 -18.89 1.54 5.95
N GLY A 228 -18.49 0.29 5.73
CA GLY A 228 -19.43 -0.85 5.74
C GLY A 228 -20.30 -1.02 4.48
N LEU A 229 -20.06 -0.25 3.41
CA LEU A 229 -20.79 -0.38 2.14
C LEU A 229 -20.55 -1.72 1.44
N ASN A 230 -19.35 -2.30 1.59
CA ASN A 230 -18.92 -3.59 1.01
C ASN A 230 -19.25 -3.72 -0.49
N ARG A 231 -19.06 -2.64 -1.26
CA ARG A 231 -19.27 -2.63 -2.72
C ARG A 231 -17.97 -2.95 -3.43
N LEU A 232 -18.07 -3.61 -4.59
CA LEU A 232 -16.91 -3.89 -5.44
C LEU A 232 -16.19 -2.58 -5.81
N SER A 233 -14.95 -2.45 -5.35
CA SER A 233 -14.08 -1.29 -5.56
C SER A 233 -13.07 -1.46 -6.71
N LEU A 234 -13.08 -2.61 -7.40
CA LEU A 234 -12.33 -2.78 -8.65
C LEU A 234 -12.89 -1.81 -9.71
N PRO A 235 -12.08 -0.92 -10.33
CA PRO A 235 -12.54 -0.09 -11.44
C PRO A 235 -12.86 -0.97 -12.65
N LEU A 236 -14.15 -1.14 -12.92
CA LEU A 236 -14.66 -2.12 -13.87
C LEU A 236 -15.94 -1.58 -14.52
N ALA A 237 -16.04 -1.71 -15.83
CA ALA A 237 -17.23 -1.36 -16.60
C ALA A 237 -17.53 -2.40 -17.67
N LEU A 238 -18.82 -2.54 -17.99
CA LEU A 238 -19.31 -3.26 -19.17
C LEU A 238 -19.73 -2.22 -20.20
N VAL A 239 -19.24 -2.37 -21.43
CA VAL A 239 -19.52 -1.50 -22.57
C VAL A 239 -20.31 -2.27 -23.62
N ARG A 240 -21.37 -1.65 -24.15
CA ARG A 240 -22.20 -2.15 -25.26
C ARG A 240 -22.35 -1.04 -26.29
N ASP A 241 -22.07 -1.32 -27.56
CA ASP A 241 -22.20 -0.34 -28.66
C ASP A 241 -21.51 1.00 -28.37
N SER A 242 -20.31 0.91 -27.77
CA SER A 242 -19.51 2.04 -27.29
C SER A 242 -20.19 2.89 -26.21
N VAL A 243 -21.17 2.37 -25.49
CA VAL A 243 -21.83 3.02 -24.35
C VAL A 243 -21.54 2.23 -23.09
N VAL A 244 -21.16 2.92 -22.01
CA VAL A 244 -21.00 2.30 -20.69
C VAL A 244 -22.37 1.84 -20.21
N HIS A 245 -22.59 0.54 -20.13
CA HIS A 245 -23.87 -0.04 -19.73
C HIS A 245 -23.99 -0.15 -18.21
N LYS A 246 -22.92 -0.60 -17.56
CA LYS A 246 -22.81 -0.65 -16.09
C LYS A 246 -21.36 -0.45 -15.69
N ALA A 247 -21.13 0.10 -14.50
CA ALA A 247 -19.81 0.38 -13.98
C ALA A 247 -19.77 0.29 -12.45
N THR A 248 -18.59 0.05 -11.88
CA THR A 248 -18.33 0.31 -10.45
C THR A 248 -18.21 1.81 -10.18
N ARG A 249 -18.36 2.21 -8.92
CA ARG A 249 -18.10 3.61 -8.51
C ARG A 249 -16.64 3.98 -8.78
N SER A 250 -15.72 3.05 -8.49
CA SER A 250 -14.30 3.24 -8.75
C SER A 250 -13.99 3.46 -10.23
N TRP A 251 -14.77 2.90 -11.16
CA TRP A 251 -14.63 3.22 -12.59
C TRP A 251 -14.94 4.69 -12.87
N ASP A 252 -16.04 5.21 -12.35
CA ASP A 252 -16.39 6.63 -12.50
C ASP A 252 -15.31 7.53 -11.89
N GLU A 253 -14.83 7.20 -10.69
CA GLU A 253 -13.79 7.97 -10.01
C GLU A 253 -12.44 8.03 -10.76
N GLU A 254 -12.13 7.03 -11.59
CA GLU A 254 -10.91 6.97 -12.39
C GLU A 254 -11.10 7.57 -13.79
N THR A 255 -12.32 7.57 -14.33
CA THR A 255 -12.55 7.84 -15.76
C THR A 255 -13.52 8.98 -16.04
N SER A 256 -14.32 9.40 -15.06
CA SER A 256 -15.51 10.25 -15.21
C SER A 256 -16.54 9.70 -16.21
N LEU A 257 -16.50 8.40 -16.54
CA LEU A 257 -17.39 7.75 -17.50
C LEU A 257 -18.52 6.98 -16.79
N LEU A 258 -19.59 7.71 -16.46
CA LEU A 258 -20.80 7.15 -15.87
C LEU A 258 -21.57 6.20 -16.82
N PRO A 259 -22.36 5.25 -16.29
CA PRO A 259 -23.34 4.50 -17.09
C PRO A 259 -24.24 5.43 -17.93
N GLY A 260 -24.49 5.03 -19.18
CA GLY A 260 -25.20 5.81 -20.20
C GLY A 260 -24.31 6.75 -21.01
N ARG A 261 -23.04 6.96 -20.62
CA ARG A 261 -22.10 7.77 -21.41
C ARG A 261 -21.50 6.95 -22.54
N ARG A 262 -21.39 7.57 -23.72
CA ARG A 262 -20.66 7.02 -24.86
C ARG A 262 -19.16 7.19 -24.63
N LEU A 263 -18.39 6.17 -25.00
CA LEU A 263 -16.94 6.25 -25.04
C LEU A 263 -16.53 7.28 -26.09
N ALA A 264 -15.77 8.28 -25.66
CA ALA A 264 -15.02 9.14 -26.56
C ALA A 264 -13.75 8.42 -27.04
N ASP A 265 -13.07 9.00 -28.03
CA ASP A 265 -11.75 8.54 -28.41
C ASP A 265 -10.77 8.64 -27.22
N GLY A 266 -10.06 7.56 -26.91
CA GLY A 266 -9.27 7.44 -25.69
C GLY A 266 -9.07 6.01 -25.20
N ARG A 267 -8.38 5.86 -24.06
CA ARG A 267 -7.89 4.57 -23.54
C ARG A 267 -9.00 3.51 -23.42
N ALA A 268 -10.18 3.87 -22.92
CA ALA A 268 -11.32 2.96 -22.82
C ALA A 268 -11.81 2.46 -24.19
N ALA A 269 -11.91 3.35 -25.19
CA ALA A 269 -12.30 2.98 -26.55
C ALA A 269 -11.25 2.11 -27.24
N HIS A 270 -9.97 2.41 -27.06
CA HIS A 270 -8.86 1.58 -27.54
C HIS A 270 -8.88 0.17 -26.93
N CYS A 271 -9.15 0.04 -25.62
CA CYS A 271 -9.32 -1.26 -24.98
C CYS A 271 -10.46 -2.08 -25.60
N VAL A 272 -11.62 -1.44 -25.85
CA VAL A 272 -12.77 -2.11 -26.46
C VAL A 272 -12.46 -2.55 -27.89
N ALA A 273 -11.82 -1.69 -28.69
CA ALA A 273 -11.40 -2.02 -30.05
C ALA A 273 -10.38 -3.17 -30.07
N ALA A 274 -9.42 -3.18 -29.14
CA ALA A 274 -8.44 -4.25 -29.02
C ALA A 274 -9.08 -5.57 -28.58
N ALA A 275 -10.02 -5.56 -27.63
CA ALA A 275 -10.73 -6.78 -27.23
C ALA A 275 -11.58 -7.36 -28.37
N ALA A 276 -12.18 -6.50 -29.20
CA ALA A 276 -12.96 -6.93 -30.36
C ALA A 276 -12.11 -7.63 -31.43
N SER A 277 -10.80 -7.36 -31.53
CA SER A 277 -9.91 -8.03 -32.48
C SER A 277 -9.41 -9.40 -32.01
N ILE A 278 -9.58 -9.73 -30.72
CA ILE A 278 -9.21 -11.01 -30.12
C ILE A 278 -10.31 -11.55 -29.17
N PRO A 279 -11.48 -11.97 -29.70
CA PRO A 279 -12.61 -12.40 -28.89
C PRO A 279 -12.25 -13.53 -27.90
N GLY A 280 -12.75 -13.43 -26.66
CA GLY A 280 -12.51 -14.40 -25.59
C GLY A 280 -11.16 -14.27 -24.88
N ALA A 281 -10.16 -13.59 -25.47
CA ALA A 281 -8.89 -13.31 -24.83
C ALA A 281 -8.90 -11.97 -24.08
N ILE A 282 -7.91 -11.77 -23.20
CA ILE A 282 -7.69 -10.48 -22.53
C ILE A 282 -6.82 -9.59 -23.42
N ALA A 283 -7.38 -8.50 -23.94
CA ALA A 283 -6.62 -7.41 -24.52
C ALA A 283 -6.03 -6.53 -23.42
N ARG A 284 -4.78 -6.11 -23.56
CA ARG A 284 -4.11 -5.16 -22.66
C ARG A 284 -3.70 -3.91 -23.44
N VAL A 285 -4.09 -2.72 -22.97
CA VAL A 285 -3.74 -1.43 -23.57
C VAL A 285 -3.40 -0.44 -22.47
N ASP A 286 -2.17 0.10 -22.46
CA ASP A 286 -1.69 1.07 -21.46
C ASP A 286 -1.93 0.65 -19.99
N GLY A 287 -1.85 -0.66 -19.74
CA GLY A 287 -2.08 -1.27 -18.44
C GLY A 287 -3.55 -1.35 -18.02
N TRP A 288 -4.50 -1.12 -18.91
CA TRP A 288 -5.90 -1.50 -18.76
C TRP A 288 -6.15 -2.84 -19.46
N CYS A 289 -7.20 -3.55 -19.03
CA CYS A 289 -7.55 -4.86 -19.57
C CYS A 289 -8.97 -4.84 -20.11
N ALA A 290 -9.22 -5.54 -21.22
CA ALA A 290 -10.57 -5.74 -21.74
C ALA A 290 -10.78 -7.13 -22.33
N ARG A 291 -12.03 -7.61 -22.27
CA ARG A 291 -12.46 -8.89 -22.81
C ARG A 291 -13.87 -8.74 -23.37
N THR A 292 -14.07 -9.18 -24.59
CA THR A 292 -15.41 -9.31 -25.17
C THR A 292 -16.04 -10.64 -24.71
N GLY A 293 -17.15 -10.53 -23.99
CA GLY A 293 -17.98 -11.64 -23.53
C GLY A 293 -19.34 -11.67 -24.24
N SER A 294 -20.23 -12.54 -23.76
CA SER A 294 -21.59 -12.67 -24.32
C SER A 294 -22.44 -11.42 -24.07
N SER A 295 -22.14 -10.70 -22.99
CA SER A 295 -22.92 -9.57 -22.51
C SER A 295 -22.41 -8.21 -23.01
N GLY A 296 -21.32 -8.16 -23.77
CA GLY A 296 -20.63 -6.94 -24.21
C GLY A 296 -19.13 -7.02 -23.92
N THR A 297 -18.43 -5.88 -23.95
CA THR A 297 -17.00 -5.82 -23.64
C THR A 297 -16.77 -5.30 -22.24
N TRP A 298 -16.18 -6.13 -21.40
CA TRP A 298 -15.72 -5.73 -20.08
C TRP A 298 -14.39 -4.99 -20.20
N VAL A 299 -14.24 -3.91 -19.44
CA VAL A 299 -13.01 -3.13 -19.33
C VAL A 299 -12.69 -2.94 -17.86
N ALA A 300 -11.47 -3.25 -17.45
CA ALA A 300 -10.99 -3.12 -16.09
C ALA A 300 -9.69 -2.33 -16.03
N ILE A 301 -9.51 -1.62 -14.92
CA ILE A 301 -8.22 -1.11 -14.49
C ILE A 301 -7.69 -2.11 -13.45
N PRO A 302 -6.71 -2.97 -13.80
CA PRO A 302 -6.19 -3.99 -12.91
C PRO A 302 -5.48 -3.37 -11.69
N PRO A 303 -5.36 -4.09 -10.57
CA PRO A 303 -4.38 -3.75 -9.54
C PRO A 303 -2.96 -3.75 -10.11
N ASP A 304 -2.09 -2.90 -9.56
CA ASP A 304 -0.66 -2.88 -9.93
C ASP A 304 0.00 -4.22 -9.56
N ALA A 305 1.09 -4.59 -10.26
CA ALA A 305 1.87 -5.79 -9.95
C ALA A 305 2.58 -5.67 -8.59
N VAL A 306 2.99 -6.81 -8.01
CA VAL A 306 3.65 -6.86 -6.69
C VAL A 306 4.89 -5.97 -6.61
N VAL A 307 5.68 -5.90 -7.69
CA VAL A 307 6.88 -5.07 -7.80
C VAL A 307 6.53 -3.58 -7.72
N ASP A 308 5.49 -3.13 -8.42
CA ASP A 308 5.07 -1.73 -8.39
C ASP A 308 4.46 -1.35 -7.05
N ARG A 309 3.72 -2.26 -6.43
CA ARG A 309 3.21 -2.08 -5.06
C ARG A 309 4.33 -2.05 -4.03
N ALA A 310 5.39 -2.84 -4.19
CA ALA A 310 6.57 -2.78 -3.32
C ALA A 310 7.32 -1.45 -3.46
N ARG A 311 7.47 -0.93 -4.69
CA ARG A 311 7.99 0.44 -4.91
C ARG A 311 7.11 1.47 -4.22
N ASP A 312 5.81 1.31 -4.34
CA ASP A 312 4.85 2.18 -3.69
C ASP A 312 5.01 2.13 -2.16
N VAL A 313 5.11 0.95 -1.54
CA VAL A 313 5.40 0.82 -0.10
C VAL A 313 6.64 1.62 0.32
N LEU A 314 7.73 1.56 -0.45
CA LEU A 314 8.94 2.34 -0.17
C LEU A 314 8.71 3.86 -0.31
N ASP A 315 8.02 4.29 -1.36
CA ASP A 315 7.62 5.69 -1.54
C ASP A 315 6.74 6.17 -0.36
N GLY A 316 5.85 5.29 0.11
CA GLY A 316 4.96 5.49 1.25
C GLY A 316 5.70 5.66 2.57
N MET A 317 6.73 4.86 2.83
CA MET A 317 7.56 5.02 4.03
C MET A 317 8.24 6.39 4.10
N VAL A 318 8.69 6.90 2.95
CA VAL A 318 9.28 8.23 2.84
C VAL A 318 8.21 9.30 3.02
N HIS A 319 7.06 9.16 2.35
CA HIS A 319 5.93 10.08 2.46
C HIS A 319 5.42 10.19 3.90
N GLU A 320 5.33 9.06 4.59
CA GLU A 320 4.74 8.93 5.91
C GLU A 320 5.75 9.01 7.05
N ARG A 321 6.92 9.62 6.80
CA ARG A 321 7.98 9.82 7.78
C ARG A 321 7.50 10.37 9.13
N ALA A 322 6.58 11.32 9.13
CA ALA A 322 6.03 11.92 10.35
C ALA A 322 5.35 10.89 11.30
N LEU A 323 4.86 9.76 10.78
CA LEU A 323 4.22 8.72 11.59
C LEU A 323 5.22 7.90 12.40
N TRP A 324 6.45 7.75 11.90
CA TRP A 324 7.46 6.88 12.52
C TRP A 324 8.74 7.62 12.90
N ASP A 325 8.76 8.95 12.77
CA ASP A 325 9.77 9.79 13.41
C ASP A 325 9.76 9.57 14.94
N GLY A 326 10.96 9.41 15.48
CA GLY A 326 11.21 9.11 16.89
C GLY A 326 11.23 7.62 17.25
N VAL A 327 11.06 6.69 16.29
CA VAL A 327 11.21 5.25 16.57
C VAL A 327 12.65 4.97 17.05
N PRO A 328 12.85 4.22 18.15
CA PRO A 328 14.18 3.92 18.69
C PRO A 328 15.07 3.17 17.69
N GLU A 329 16.38 3.41 17.77
CA GLU A 329 17.38 2.90 16.81
C GLU A 329 17.36 1.39 16.56
N PRO A 330 17.06 0.49 17.53
CA PRO A 330 16.95 -0.95 17.24
C PRO A 330 15.88 -1.28 16.20
N ALA A 331 14.64 -0.87 16.45
CA ALA A 331 13.52 -1.07 15.53
C ALA A 331 13.71 -0.29 14.23
N ARG A 332 14.15 0.97 14.34
CA ARG A 332 14.39 1.85 13.19
C ARG A 332 15.42 1.25 12.23
N SER A 333 16.50 0.66 12.76
CA SER A 333 17.55 0.06 11.94
C SER A 333 17.05 -1.16 11.18
N ARG A 334 16.25 -2.03 11.82
CA ARG A 334 15.65 -3.20 11.16
C ARG A 334 14.70 -2.80 10.02
N ILE A 335 13.80 -1.85 10.28
CA ILE A 335 12.88 -1.30 9.28
C ILE A 335 13.65 -0.72 8.09
N VAL A 336 14.69 0.08 8.35
CA VAL A 336 15.51 0.67 7.27
C VAL A 336 16.29 -0.40 6.50
N ALA A 337 16.80 -1.44 7.18
CA ALA A 337 17.53 -2.52 6.54
C ALA A 337 16.63 -3.31 5.57
N LEU A 338 15.45 -3.73 6.04
CA LEU A 338 14.47 -4.44 5.22
C LEU A 338 13.98 -3.60 4.04
N ALA A 339 13.73 -2.30 4.25
CA ALA A 339 13.36 -1.38 3.18
C ALA A 339 14.48 -1.20 2.14
N ALA A 340 15.74 -1.14 2.57
CA ALA A 340 16.89 -1.05 1.66
C ALA A 340 17.10 -2.35 0.87
N ILE A 341 16.92 -3.51 1.49
CA ILE A 341 16.99 -4.81 0.82
C ILE A 341 15.88 -4.91 -0.22
N LEU A 342 14.63 -4.58 0.16
CA LEU A 342 13.51 -4.54 -0.77
C LEU A 342 13.78 -3.58 -1.94
N GLY A 343 14.28 -2.38 -1.66
CA GLY A 343 14.66 -1.41 -2.69
C GLY A 343 15.70 -1.98 -3.65
N SER A 344 16.69 -2.70 -3.13
CA SER A 344 17.74 -3.32 -3.95
C SER A 344 17.20 -4.39 -4.89
N MET A 345 16.28 -5.24 -4.41
CA MET A 345 15.57 -6.21 -5.26
C MET A 345 14.79 -5.56 -6.40
N LEU A 346 14.34 -4.31 -6.20
CA LEU A 346 13.58 -3.54 -7.18
C LEU A 346 14.48 -2.73 -8.14
N GLY A 347 15.80 -2.89 -8.02
CA GLY A 347 16.82 -2.28 -8.88
C GLY A 347 17.51 -1.05 -8.29
N ALA A 348 17.28 -0.70 -7.01
CA ALA A 348 18.01 0.38 -6.36
C ALA A 348 19.41 -0.06 -5.91
N GLU A 349 20.36 0.86 -5.87
CA GLU A 349 21.67 0.58 -5.28
C GLU A 349 21.60 0.65 -3.75
N LEU A 350 22.25 -0.30 -3.07
CA LEU A 350 22.43 -0.21 -1.63
C LEU A 350 23.32 1.00 -1.29
N VAL A 351 22.90 1.77 -0.28
CA VAL A 351 23.67 2.91 0.20
C VAL A 351 25.02 2.43 0.73
N ARG A 352 26.09 2.99 0.17
CA ARG A 352 27.47 2.77 0.61
C ARG A 352 27.93 3.94 1.47
N VAL A 353 28.70 3.64 2.52
CA VAL A 353 29.28 4.62 3.43
C VAL A 353 30.80 4.45 3.49
N PRO A 354 31.57 5.54 3.69
CA PRO A 354 33.03 5.45 3.85
C PRO A 354 33.44 4.54 5.01
N GLY A 355 34.57 3.86 4.91
CA GLY A 355 35.02 2.91 5.94
C GLY A 355 35.16 3.52 7.34
N ALA A 356 35.62 4.77 7.45
CA ALA A 356 35.66 5.50 8.73
C ALA A 356 34.27 5.76 9.33
N THR A 357 33.25 5.93 8.49
CA THR A 357 31.85 6.06 8.92
C THR A 357 31.29 4.70 9.31
N TRP A 358 31.64 3.64 8.57
CA TRP A 358 31.25 2.27 8.87
C TRP A 358 31.74 1.86 10.26
N ASN A 359 33.06 1.96 10.52
CA ASN A 359 33.67 1.59 11.80
C ASN A 359 33.11 2.37 13.00
N ARG A 360 32.70 3.63 12.77
CA ARG A 360 32.10 4.47 13.81
C ARG A 360 30.68 4.05 14.16
N ARG A 361 29.90 3.64 13.16
CA ARG A 361 28.47 3.31 13.31
C ARG A 361 28.21 1.85 13.65
N ALA A 362 29.03 0.93 13.14
CA ALA A 362 28.84 -0.51 13.28
C ALA A 362 28.69 -0.97 14.75
N PRO A 363 29.46 -0.46 15.75
CA PRO A 363 29.30 -0.89 17.13
C PRO A 363 27.91 -0.61 17.73
N ASP A 364 27.33 0.55 17.42
CA ASP A 364 26.02 0.92 17.94
C ASP A 364 24.90 0.11 17.27
N VAL A 365 25.01 -0.12 15.96
CA VAL A 365 24.08 -0.95 15.20
C VAL A 365 24.17 -2.42 15.63
N ALA A 366 25.38 -2.95 15.82
CA ALA A 366 25.59 -4.31 16.31
C ALA A 366 24.94 -4.53 17.68
N ARG A 367 25.13 -3.58 18.60
CA ARG A 367 24.46 -3.60 19.91
C ARG A 367 22.94 -3.58 19.77
N ALA A 368 22.42 -2.75 18.86
CA ALA A 368 20.99 -2.63 18.61
C ALA A 368 20.37 -3.92 18.05
N TYR A 369 21.13 -4.69 17.26
CA TYR A 369 20.70 -5.99 16.76
C TYR A 369 20.98 -7.16 17.73
N GLY A 370 21.74 -6.94 18.80
CA GLY A 370 22.19 -8.03 19.67
C GLY A 370 23.20 -8.94 18.98
N LEU A 371 23.99 -8.40 18.05
CA LEU A 371 24.96 -9.16 17.27
C LEU A 371 26.05 -9.71 18.18
N ALA A 372 26.21 -11.04 18.20
CA ALA A 372 27.19 -11.72 19.04
C ALA A 372 28.57 -11.90 18.36
N MET A 373 28.63 -11.78 17.03
CA MET A 373 29.89 -11.96 16.30
C MET A 373 30.81 -10.73 16.45
N PRO A 374 32.14 -10.92 16.42
CA PRO A 374 33.10 -9.82 16.39
C PRO A 374 32.91 -8.93 15.17
N LEU A 375 33.10 -7.62 15.34
CA LEU A 375 33.13 -6.67 14.23
C LEU A 375 34.57 -6.50 13.73
N PRO A 376 34.85 -6.65 12.42
CA PRO A 376 36.15 -6.33 11.87
C PRO A 376 36.34 -4.80 11.79
N VAL A 377 37.61 -4.35 11.76
CA VAL A 377 37.95 -2.96 11.44
C VAL A 377 38.10 -2.86 9.93
N PHE A 378 37.14 -2.21 9.26
CA PHE A 378 37.12 -2.09 7.82
C PHE A 378 37.99 -0.91 7.35
N ARG A 379 38.96 -1.16 6.47
CA ARG A 379 39.91 -0.14 5.97
C ARG A 379 39.67 0.31 4.54
N GLY A 380 38.75 -0.34 3.82
CA GLY A 380 38.42 -0.01 2.44
C GLY A 380 37.69 1.33 2.25
N ALA A 381 37.55 1.73 0.99
CA ALA A 381 37.02 3.04 0.61
C ALA A 381 35.54 3.22 0.96
N GLY A 382 34.74 2.17 0.80
CA GLY A 382 33.31 2.18 1.13
C GLY A 382 32.78 0.79 1.36
N ALA A 383 31.71 0.68 2.15
CA ALA A 383 30.97 -0.55 2.36
C ALA A 383 29.48 -0.24 2.48
N VAL A 384 28.64 -1.25 2.27
CA VAL A 384 27.20 -1.20 2.50
C VAL A 384 26.92 -0.66 3.92
N ASP A 385 25.89 0.19 4.04
CA ASP A 385 25.46 0.78 5.31
C ASP A 385 25.40 -0.29 6.43
N PRO A 386 26.02 -0.05 7.61
CA PRO A 386 26.05 -1.02 8.71
C PRO A 386 24.68 -1.56 9.12
N ARG A 387 23.60 -0.79 8.95
CA ARG A 387 22.25 -1.26 9.28
C ARG A 387 21.82 -2.43 8.40
N VAL A 388 22.21 -2.44 7.14
CA VAL A 388 21.92 -3.54 6.20
C VAL A 388 22.90 -4.68 6.43
N ALA A 389 24.20 -4.40 6.41
CA ALA A 389 25.25 -5.40 6.57
C ALA A 389 25.09 -6.21 7.87
N LEU A 390 24.86 -5.54 9.00
CA LEU A 390 24.74 -6.19 10.29
C LEU A 390 23.36 -6.83 10.52
N PHE A 391 22.33 -6.39 9.80
CA PHE A 391 21.04 -7.09 9.79
C PHE A 391 21.20 -8.46 9.14
N LEU A 392 21.79 -8.50 7.94
CA LEU A 392 22.12 -9.76 7.25
C LEU A 392 23.04 -10.63 8.10
N ALA A 393 24.04 -10.04 8.75
CA ALA A 393 24.94 -10.78 9.63
C ALA A 393 24.23 -11.40 10.84
N THR A 394 23.31 -10.66 11.47
CA THR A 394 22.53 -11.17 12.62
C THR A 394 21.58 -12.28 12.19
N ALA A 395 20.90 -12.12 11.05
CA ALA A 395 19.89 -13.06 10.59
C ALA A 395 20.50 -14.32 9.97
N PHE A 396 21.57 -14.20 9.18
CA PHE A 396 22.05 -15.26 8.30
C PHE A 396 23.55 -15.53 8.40
N GLY A 397 24.31 -14.64 9.04
CA GLY A 397 25.75 -14.68 9.10
C GLY A 397 26.33 -15.79 9.98
N GLU A 398 27.43 -16.37 9.54
CA GLU A 398 28.34 -17.18 10.35
C GLU A 398 29.52 -16.33 10.86
N ALA A 399 30.09 -15.48 10.00
CA ALA A 399 31.21 -14.60 10.32
C ALA A 399 31.22 -13.35 9.43
N LEU A 400 31.74 -12.24 9.96
CA LEU A 400 31.96 -10.99 9.24
C LEU A 400 33.45 -10.68 9.26
N ASP A 401 34.09 -10.72 8.08
CA ASP A 401 35.54 -10.66 7.93
C ASP A 401 35.92 -9.49 7.01
N ALA A 402 37.08 -8.88 7.26
CA ALA A 402 37.66 -7.89 6.37
C ALA A 402 38.99 -8.41 5.83
N ASP A 403 39.14 -8.41 4.51
CA ASP A 403 40.38 -8.77 3.82
C ASP A 403 40.85 -7.59 2.95
N GLY A 404 41.91 -6.91 3.41
CA GLY A 404 42.39 -5.68 2.78
C GLY A 404 41.32 -4.58 2.75
N ASP A 405 40.90 -4.23 1.53
CA ASP A 405 39.88 -3.21 1.26
C ASP A 405 38.48 -3.80 1.11
N ASP A 406 38.33 -5.12 1.27
CA ASP A 406 37.06 -5.82 1.13
C ASP A 406 36.44 -6.22 2.46
N LEU A 407 35.11 -6.22 2.51
CA LEU A 407 34.31 -6.68 3.64
C LEU A 407 33.44 -7.83 3.17
N TYR A 408 33.52 -8.98 3.84
CA TYR A 408 32.77 -10.19 3.50
C TYR A 408 31.89 -10.65 4.64
N LEU A 409 30.67 -11.04 4.32
CA LEU A 409 29.78 -11.74 5.24
C LEU A 409 29.60 -13.19 4.80
N ARG A 410 30.15 -14.13 5.58
CA ARG A 410 29.98 -15.56 5.36
C ARG A 410 28.61 -16.00 5.86
N ILE A 411 27.86 -16.74 5.04
CA ILE A 411 26.47 -17.15 5.33
C ILE A 411 26.43 -18.57 5.87
N ARG A 412 25.64 -18.78 6.94
CA ARG A 412 25.41 -20.10 7.53
C ARG A 412 24.85 -21.06 6.49
N ALA A 413 25.34 -22.29 6.46
CA ALA A 413 25.00 -23.26 5.43
C ALA A 413 23.49 -23.54 5.32
N ASP A 414 22.78 -23.55 6.44
CA ASP A 414 21.32 -23.76 6.52
C ASP A 414 20.49 -22.55 6.06
N GLN A 415 21.12 -21.40 5.82
CA GLN A 415 20.45 -20.14 5.46
C GLN A 415 20.74 -19.69 4.03
N ARG A 416 21.55 -20.44 3.26
CA ARG A 416 21.97 -20.05 1.90
C ARG A 416 20.82 -19.99 0.90
N ASP A 417 19.76 -20.75 1.16
CA ASP A 417 18.54 -20.77 0.35
C ASP A 417 17.50 -19.76 0.82
N ASP A 418 17.78 -18.97 1.87
CA ASP A 418 16.85 -17.96 2.36
C ASP A 418 16.60 -16.89 1.26
N PRO A 419 15.33 -16.54 1.00
CA PRO A 419 14.95 -15.50 0.04
C PRO A 419 15.74 -14.20 0.15
N LEU A 420 16.02 -13.72 1.37
CA LEU A 420 16.73 -12.47 1.63
C LEU A 420 18.21 -12.57 1.28
N VAL A 421 18.80 -13.75 1.48
CA VAL A 421 20.21 -14.02 1.14
C VAL A 421 20.38 -14.15 -0.36
N ARG A 422 19.46 -14.87 -1.04
CA ARG A 422 19.49 -15.11 -2.48
C ARG A 422 19.41 -13.84 -3.34
N VAL A 423 18.99 -12.71 -2.75
CA VAL A 423 19.08 -11.39 -3.39
C VAL A 423 20.52 -11.00 -3.69
N PHE A 424 21.44 -11.32 -2.79
CA PHE A 424 22.82 -10.85 -2.83
C PHE A 424 23.83 -11.97 -3.11
N LEU A 425 23.48 -13.22 -2.79
CA LEU A 425 24.37 -14.37 -2.91
C LEU A 425 24.21 -15.06 -4.26
N ALA A 426 25.27 -15.09 -5.08
CA ALA A 426 25.22 -15.80 -6.35
C ALA A 426 25.10 -17.33 -6.11
N PRO A 427 24.50 -18.08 -7.06
CA PRO A 427 24.40 -19.53 -6.93
C PRO A 427 25.78 -20.19 -6.80
N GLY A 428 26.03 -20.86 -5.67
CA GLY A 428 27.28 -21.57 -5.40
C GLY A 428 28.22 -20.86 -4.44
N ASP A 429 28.00 -19.57 -4.20
CA ASP A 429 28.80 -18.78 -3.25
C ASP A 429 28.37 -19.06 -1.80
N ASP A 430 29.27 -18.79 -0.86
CA ASP A 430 29.04 -18.90 0.58
C ASP A 430 29.23 -17.58 1.35
N SER A 431 29.59 -16.51 0.64
CA SER A 431 29.89 -15.20 1.22
C SER A 431 29.36 -14.07 0.34
N LEU A 432 28.93 -13.00 1.01
CA LEU A 432 28.49 -11.75 0.39
C LEU A 432 29.63 -10.73 0.47
N GLN A 433 30.02 -10.16 -0.67
CA GLN A 433 30.89 -8.98 -0.68
C GLN A 433 30.06 -7.72 -0.36
N LEU A 434 30.47 -7.01 0.68
CA LEU A 434 29.79 -5.83 1.24
C LEU A 434 30.55 -4.52 0.97
N SER A 435 31.73 -4.58 0.36
CA SER A 435 32.59 -3.43 -0.02
C SER A 435 32.27 -2.85 -1.38
#